data_AF-A0A5D0EJQ8-F1
#
_entry.id   AF-A0A5D0EJQ8-F1
#
_cell.length_a   1.000
_cell.length_b   1.000
_cell.length_c   1.000
_cell.angle_alpha   90.00
_cell.angle_beta   90.00
_cell.angle_gamma   90.00
#
_symmetry.space_group_name_H-M   'P 1'
#
loop_
_entity.id
_entity.type
_entity.pdbx_description
1 polymer ?
#
loop_
_entity_poly.entity_id
_entity_poly.type
_entity_poly.pdbx_seq_one_letter_code
_entity_poly.pdbx_strand_id
1 'polypeptide(L)'
;MLKKLSILVFASLLSACSLSSISSYVPFMGDKKTVINLDEDKIDQKSYATAYEATVETYRDRVNDNYNINSFASGAKDWYLGRILIPVEQIKEKLYSPQGQDSDVYAYYSGVLHAEALQGNFAKLNPNCWSYIDTPSTTQGIYDAMLDLQKGKVRSEHDEYIAQGSEQLLKLCTGK
;
A
#
# COMPACT_ATOMS: atom_id res chain seq x y z
N MET A 1 -38.40 -25.02 -56.41
CA MET A 1 -39.29 -24.36 -55.42
C MET A 1 -39.22 -25.16 -54.12
N LEU A 2 -38.76 -24.54 -53.02
CA LEU A 2 -38.74 -24.96 -51.59
C LEU A 2 -37.55 -24.21 -50.95
N LYS A 3 -37.60 -22.88 -50.81
CA LYS A 3 -38.19 -22.11 -49.70
C LYS A 3 -37.89 -22.69 -48.30
N LYS A 4 -37.01 -21.96 -47.60
CA LYS A 4 -36.98 -21.70 -46.15
C LYS A 4 -36.66 -22.89 -45.24
N LEU A 5 -35.40 -22.96 -44.81
CA LEU A 5 -35.10 -23.25 -43.40
C LEU A 5 -34.06 -22.22 -42.94
N SER A 6 -34.56 -21.24 -42.20
CA SER A 6 -33.79 -20.22 -41.51
C SER A 6 -34.03 -20.42 -40.02
N ILE A 7 -33.02 -20.04 -39.23
CA ILE A 7 -33.04 -19.75 -37.79
C ILE A 7 -32.78 -20.95 -36.86
N LEU A 8 -31.89 -20.68 -35.87
CA LEU A 8 -31.33 -21.53 -34.80
C LEU A 8 -30.16 -22.40 -35.28
N VAL A 9 -28.89 -22.13 -34.95
CA VAL A 9 -28.33 -21.96 -33.61
C VAL A 9 -27.07 -21.07 -33.71
N PHE A 10 -27.14 -19.85 -33.20
CA PHE A 10 -25.97 -18.98 -32.93
C PHE A 10 -26.09 -18.52 -31.47
N ALA A 11 -25.81 -19.42 -30.54
CA ALA A 11 -25.71 -19.12 -29.11
C ALA A 11 -24.96 -20.27 -28.41
N SER A 12 -23.66 -20.40 -28.67
CA SER A 12 -22.81 -21.32 -27.90
C SER A 12 -21.37 -20.84 -27.83
N LEU A 13 -21.16 -19.53 -27.61
CA LEU A 13 -19.85 -19.00 -27.24
C LEU A 13 -20.06 -17.96 -26.14
N LEU A 14 -19.32 -18.15 -25.04
CA LEU A 14 -19.14 -17.25 -23.89
C LEU A 14 -20.13 -17.40 -22.71
N SER A 15 -20.23 -18.60 -22.16
CA SER A 15 -20.71 -18.77 -20.78
C SER A 15 -20.04 -19.96 -20.10
N ALA A 16 -18.72 -19.85 -19.88
CA ALA A 16 -17.96 -20.68 -18.95
C ALA A 16 -16.60 -20.03 -18.62
N CYS A 17 -16.61 -18.79 -18.12
CA CYS A 17 -15.53 -18.31 -17.24
C CYS A 17 -16.15 -17.93 -15.89
N SER A 18 -16.95 -18.84 -15.34
CA SER A 18 -17.43 -18.75 -13.97
C SER A 18 -16.41 -19.44 -13.06
N LEU A 19 -15.72 -18.63 -12.27
CA LEU A 19 -15.49 -18.90 -10.85
C LEU A 19 -14.82 -20.23 -10.50
N SER A 20 -13.54 -20.39 -10.83
CA SER A 20 -12.66 -21.32 -10.09
C SER A 20 -11.19 -21.00 -10.35
N SER A 21 -10.74 -19.88 -9.79
CA SER A 21 -9.37 -19.59 -9.32
C SER A 21 -9.18 -18.07 -9.29
N ILE A 22 -9.80 -17.41 -8.30
CA ILE A 22 -9.12 -16.24 -7.73
C ILE A 22 -7.89 -16.85 -7.05
N SER A 23 -6.84 -17.05 -7.84
CA SER A 23 -5.49 -17.22 -7.31
C SER A 23 -5.31 -16.02 -6.40
N SER A 24 -5.25 -16.26 -5.10
CA SER A 24 -4.84 -15.26 -4.12
C SER A 24 -3.48 -14.77 -4.58
N TYR A 25 -3.45 -13.72 -5.40
CA TYR A 25 -2.22 -13.11 -5.82
C TYR A 25 -1.63 -12.49 -4.56
N VAL A 26 -0.71 -13.25 -3.97
CA VAL A 26 0.12 -12.82 -2.86
C VAL A 26 1.51 -12.68 -3.48
N PRO A 27 1.90 -11.47 -3.92
CA PRO A 27 3.22 -11.27 -4.49
C PRO A 27 4.28 -11.47 -3.39
N PHE A 28 5.29 -12.27 -3.74
CA PHE A 28 6.61 -12.38 -3.13
C PHE A 28 6.69 -12.11 -1.60
N MET A 29 6.29 -13.10 -0.79
CA MET A 29 6.61 -13.16 0.64
C MET A 29 7.93 -13.90 0.82
N GLY A 30 8.96 -13.19 1.28
CA GLY A 30 10.27 -13.77 1.55
C GLY A 30 11.17 -12.82 2.34
N ASP A 31 11.79 -13.32 3.40
CA ASP A 31 12.31 -12.52 4.50
C ASP A 31 13.69 -11.86 4.30
N LYS A 32 14.26 -11.89 3.10
CA LYS A 32 15.71 -11.60 2.95
C LYS A 32 16.09 -10.51 1.97
N LYS A 33 15.14 -9.83 1.34
CA LYS A 33 15.47 -8.74 0.42
C LYS A 33 14.86 -7.43 0.88
N THR A 34 15.72 -6.44 1.05
CA THR A 34 15.33 -5.03 1.20
C THR A 34 14.29 -4.67 0.14
N VAL A 35 13.12 -4.22 0.56
CA VAL A 35 11.99 -3.91 -0.33
C VAL A 35 12.27 -2.70 -1.20
N ILE A 36 12.93 -1.70 -0.61
CA ILE A 36 13.35 -0.45 -1.24
C ILE A 36 14.55 0.13 -0.48
N ASN A 37 15.50 0.70 -1.22
CA ASN A 37 16.64 1.43 -0.68
C ASN A 37 17.07 2.45 -1.74
N LEU A 38 16.42 3.61 -1.73
CA LEU A 38 16.75 4.70 -2.63
C LEU A 38 18.10 5.31 -2.24
N ASP A 39 18.85 5.78 -3.24
CA ASP A 39 20.00 6.65 -2.99
C ASP A 39 19.50 7.97 -2.36
N GLU A 40 20.27 8.55 -1.44
CA GLU A 40 19.85 9.74 -0.69
C GLU A 40 19.46 10.92 -1.60
N ASP A 41 20.13 11.08 -2.74
CA ASP A 41 19.86 12.13 -3.73
C ASP A 41 18.57 11.89 -4.54
N LYS A 42 17.96 10.71 -4.41
CA LYS A 42 16.68 10.34 -5.04
C LYS A 42 15.51 10.44 -4.08
N ILE A 43 15.75 10.70 -2.79
CA ILE A 43 14.69 10.82 -1.79
C ILE A 43 14.08 12.23 -1.87
N ASP A 44 12.83 12.30 -2.28
CA ASP A 44 12.00 13.49 -2.15
C ASP A 44 11.57 13.64 -0.68
N GLN A 45 12.24 14.57 0.02
CA GLN A 45 12.11 14.79 1.46
C GLN A 45 10.66 14.89 1.93
N LYS A 46 9.83 15.70 1.26
CA LYS A 46 8.45 15.95 1.69
C LYS A 46 7.58 14.69 1.66
N SER A 47 7.78 13.83 0.65
CA SER A 47 7.08 12.56 0.52
C SER A 47 7.57 11.54 1.54
N TYR A 48 8.89 11.47 1.75
CA TYR A 48 9.50 10.62 2.76
C TYR A 48 9.03 10.98 4.17
N ALA A 49 9.19 12.24 4.57
CA ALA A 49 8.95 12.72 5.91
C ALA A 49 7.50 12.50 6.35
N THR A 50 6.55 12.91 5.51
CA THR A 50 5.13 12.77 5.84
C THR A 50 4.72 11.30 5.96
N ALA A 51 5.27 10.44 5.10
CA ALA A 51 5.01 9.01 5.16
C ALA A 51 5.63 8.37 6.40
N TYR A 52 6.85 8.78 6.76
CA TYR A 52 7.54 8.33 7.96
C TYR A 52 6.73 8.69 9.22
N GLU A 53 6.35 9.96 9.41
CA GLU A 53 5.57 10.40 10.57
C GLU A 53 4.22 9.70 10.67
N ALA A 54 3.47 9.66 9.57
CA ALA A 54 2.16 9.00 9.57
C ALA A 54 2.27 7.51 9.92
N THR A 55 3.35 6.85 9.50
CA THR A 55 3.61 5.44 9.80
C THR A 55 4.00 5.26 11.26
N VAL A 56 4.92 6.08 11.78
CA VAL A 56 5.30 6.08 13.20
C VAL A 56 4.07 6.24 14.07
N GLU A 57 3.23 7.24 13.80
CA GLU A 57 2.03 7.49 14.62
C GLU A 57 1.01 6.36 14.55
N THR A 58 0.79 5.79 13.36
CA THR A 58 -0.20 4.72 13.18
C THR A 58 0.23 3.40 13.81
N TYR A 59 1.54 3.12 13.81
CA TYR A 59 2.10 1.83 14.18
C TYR A 59 2.93 1.83 15.46
N ARG A 60 3.01 2.96 16.17
CA ARG A 60 3.52 3.04 17.54
C ARG A 60 2.84 1.98 18.39
N ASP A 61 3.64 1.18 19.09
CA ASP A 61 3.22 0.06 19.94
C ASP A 61 2.59 -1.16 19.24
N ARG A 62 2.46 -1.15 17.90
CA ARG A 62 1.95 -2.29 17.11
C ARG A 62 3.07 -3.15 16.53
N VAL A 63 4.21 -2.52 16.24
CA VAL A 63 5.38 -3.19 15.69
C VAL A 63 6.21 -3.77 16.82
N ASN A 64 6.47 -5.07 16.74
CA ASN A 64 7.35 -5.80 17.66
C ASN A 64 8.46 -6.51 16.86
N ASP A 65 9.37 -7.15 17.58
CA ASP A 65 10.54 -7.85 17.01
C ASP A 65 10.17 -8.92 15.96
N ASN A 66 8.96 -9.48 16.01
CA ASN A 66 8.48 -10.52 15.11
C ASN A 66 7.61 -9.99 13.97
N TYR A 67 7.37 -8.68 13.89
CA TYR A 67 6.55 -8.11 12.83
C TYR A 67 7.26 -8.17 11.48
N ASN A 68 6.62 -8.72 10.44
CA ASN A 68 7.23 -8.83 9.11
C ASN A 68 7.20 -7.48 8.36
N ILE A 69 8.25 -6.68 8.57
CA ILE A 69 8.41 -5.35 7.97
C ILE A 69 8.50 -5.41 6.44
N ASN A 70 9.15 -6.45 5.89
CA ASN A 70 9.30 -6.60 4.44
C ASN A 70 7.96 -6.89 3.76
N SER A 71 7.15 -7.79 4.34
CA SER A 71 5.81 -8.07 3.85
C SER A 71 4.94 -6.81 3.90
N PHE A 72 4.98 -6.06 5.00
CA PHE A 72 4.29 -4.79 5.14
C PHE A 72 4.68 -3.76 4.08
N ALA A 73 5.97 -3.48 3.93
CA ALA A 73 6.45 -2.52 2.95
C ALA A 73 6.18 -2.97 1.50
N SER A 74 6.18 -4.29 1.24
CA SER A 74 5.81 -4.83 -0.08
C SER A 74 4.34 -4.56 -0.40
N GLY A 75 3.45 -4.73 0.57
CA GLY A 75 2.03 -4.38 0.42
C GLY A 75 1.82 -2.89 0.11
N ALA A 76 2.50 -2.01 0.85
CA ALA A 76 2.44 -0.57 0.60
C ALA A 76 2.96 -0.20 -0.80
N LYS A 77 4.08 -0.79 -1.21
CA LYS A 77 4.68 -0.60 -2.53
C LYS A 77 3.75 -1.06 -3.65
N ASP A 78 3.17 -2.24 -3.52
CA ASP A 78 2.31 -2.81 -4.55
C ASP A 78 0.98 -2.05 -4.68
N TRP A 79 0.49 -1.43 -3.60
CA TRP A 79 -0.61 -0.47 -3.67
C TRP A 79 -0.25 0.73 -4.57
N TYR A 80 0.87 1.41 -4.30
CA TYR A 80 1.28 2.57 -5.09
C TYR A 80 1.66 2.25 -6.54
N LEU A 81 2.05 1.01 -6.82
CA LEU A 81 2.31 0.53 -8.18
C LEU A 81 1.03 0.05 -8.90
N GLY A 82 -0.14 0.12 -8.27
CA GLY A 82 -1.41 -0.31 -8.86
C GLY A 82 -1.50 -1.82 -9.09
N ARG A 83 -0.80 -2.62 -8.28
CA ARG A 83 -0.71 -4.09 -8.43
C ARG A 83 -1.75 -4.85 -7.59
N ILE A 84 -2.50 -4.14 -6.75
CA ILE A 84 -3.56 -4.73 -5.94
C ILE A 84 -4.81 -4.91 -6.79
N LEU A 85 -5.12 -6.16 -7.13
CA LEU A 85 -6.23 -6.53 -8.02
C LEU A 85 -7.55 -6.81 -7.29
N ILE A 86 -7.50 -6.94 -5.97
CA ILE A 86 -8.68 -7.22 -5.14
C ILE A 86 -9.21 -5.93 -4.50
N PRO A 87 -10.54 -5.77 -4.33
CA PRO A 87 -11.12 -4.61 -3.66
C PRO A 87 -10.64 -4.45 -2.21
N VAL A 88 -10.53 -3.21 -1.75
CA VAL A 88 -10.09 -2.84 -0.39
C VAL A 88 -10.98 -3.48 0.68
N GLU A 89 -12.28 -3.60 0.42
CA GLU A 89 -13.26 -4.23 1.29
C GLU A 89 -12.93 -5.70 1.52
N GLN A 90 -12.56 -6.43 0.46
CA GLN A 90 -12.16 -7.84 0.57
C GLN A 90 -10.83 -7.99 1.31
N ILE A 91 -9.92 -7.01 1.20
CA ILE A 91 -8.68 -7.00 1.98
C ILE A 91 -9.00 -6.87 3.47
N LYS A 92 -9.90 -5.95 3.84
CA LYS A 92 -10.36 -5.77 5.23
C LYS A 92 -11.02 -7.05 5.76
N GLU A 93 -11.91 -7.67 5.00
CA GLU A 93 -12.56 -8.93 5.39
C GLU A 93 -11.54 -10.06 5.64
N LYS A 94 -10.52 -10.17 4.80
CA LYS A 94 -9.43 -11.14 5.00
C LYS A 94 -8.64 -10.83 6.26
N LEU A 95 -8.23 -9.58 6.45
CA LEU A 95 -7.40 -9.15 7.57
C LEU A 95 -8.06 -9.37 8.94
N TYR A 96 -9.38 -9.15 9.02
CA TYR A 96 -10.16 -9.29 10.25
C TYR A 96 -10.89 -10.64 10.37
N SER A 97 -10.55 -11.62 9.53
CA SER A 97 -11.15 -12.95 9.60
C SER A 97 -10.83 -13.62 10.95
N PRO A 98 -11.81 -14.25 11.62
CA PRO A 98 -11.61 -14.94 12.90
C PRO A 98 -10.67 -16.15 12.82
N GLN A 99 -10.35 -16.63 11.62
CA GLN A 99 -9.63 -17.90 11.39
C GLN A 99 -8.11 -17.79 11.63
N GLY A 100 -7.61 -16.60 11.98
CA GLY A 100 -6.18 -16.32 12.02
C GLY A 100 -5.58 -16.22 10.62
N GLN A 101 -4.60 -15.34 10.47
CA GLN A 101 -3.84 -15.16 9.23
C GLN A 101 -2.38 -15.51 9.53
N ASP A 102 -1.67 -16.01 8.52
CA ASP A 102 -0.21 -16.03 8.56
C ASP A 102 0.30 -14.61 8.84
N SER A 103 1.31 -14.46 9.71
CA SER A 103 1.85 -13.16 10.11
C SER A 103 2.29 -12.33 8.91
N ASP A 104 2.79 -13.00 7.86
CA ASP A 104 3.29 -12.32 6.66
C ASP A 104 2.15 -11.80 5.80
N VAL A 105 1.08 -12.59 5.68
CA VAL A 105 -0.15 -12.20 4.97
C VAL A 105 -0.85 -11.06 5.70
N TYR A 106 -0.92 -11.13 7.02
CA TYR A 106 -1.42 -10.05 7.85
C TYR A 106 -0.60 -8.77 7.66
N ALA A 107 0.72 -8.85 7.73
CA ALA A 107 1.60 -7.69 7.56
C ALA A 107 1.47 -7.08 6.17
N TYR A 108 1.47 -7.90 5.11
CA TYR A 108 1.29 -7.45 3.73
C TYR A 108 -0.01 -6.68 3.53
N TYR A 109 -1.14 -7.26 3.94
CA TYR A 109 -2.43 -6.58 3.79
C TYR A 109 -2.55 -5.35 4.70
N SER A 110 -1.93 -5.36 5.89
CA SER A 110 -1.82 -4.16 6.73
C SER A 110 -1.08 -3.04 6.00
N GLY A 111 0.00 -3.37 5.27
CA GLY A 111 0.75 -2.41 4.45
C GLY A 111 -0.06 -1.85 3.29
N VAL A 112 -0.85 -2.69 2.61
CA VAL A 112 -1.78 -2.25 1.56
C VAL A 112 -2.79 -1.25 2.11
N LEU A 113 -3.44 -1.59 3.24
CA LEU A 113 -4.46 -0.73 3.86
C LEU A 113 -3.87 0.58 4.39
N HIS A 114 -2.64 0.55 4.90
CA HIS A 114 -1.94 1.75 5.34
C HIS A 114 -1.67 2.70 4.16
N ALA A 115 -1.14 2.17 3.06
CA ALA A 115 -0.87 2.96 1.86
C ALA A 115 -2.15 3.53 1.23
N GLU A 116 -3.23 2.75 1.19
CA GLU A 116 -4.55 3.20 0.75
C GLU A 116 -5.08 4.35 1.62
N ALA A 117 -5.05 4.17 2.94
CA ALA A 117 -5.51 5.19 3.88
C ALA A 117 -4.68 6.48 3.78
N LEU A 118 -3.35 6.36 3.65
CA LEU A 118 -2.45 7.51 3.51
C LEU A 118 -2.75 8.29 2.23
N GLN A 119 -2.85 7.60 1.08
CA GLN A 119 -3.23 8.21 -0.19
C GLN A 119 -4.61 8.90 -0.11
N GLY A 120 -5.60 8.22 0.47
CA GLY A 120 -6.94 8.76 0.66
C GLY A 120 -6.96 9.99 1.57
N ASN A 121 -6.15 10.03 2.63
CA ASN A 121 -6.05 11.17 3.53
C ASN A 121 -5.44 12.40 2.86
N PHE A 122 -4.44 12.23 1.99
CA PHE A 122 -3.93 13.35 1.19
C PHE A 122 -5.00 13.93 0.27
N ALA A 123 -5.77 13.07 -0.41
CA ALA A 123 -6.86 13.52 -1.27
C ALA A 123 -7.95 14.30 -0.52
N LYS A 124 -8.15 14.04 0.78
CA LYS A 124 -9.09 14.82 1.63
C LYS A 124 -8.58 16.22 1.96
N LEU A 125 -7.26 16.43 2.09
CA LEU A 125 -6.69 17.76 2.32
C LEU A 125 -6.90 18.66 1.09
N ASN A 126 -6.63 18.10 -0.09
CA ASN A 126 -6.88 18.73 -1.38
C ASN A 126 -6.87 17.62 -2.43
N PRO A 127 -7.83 17.59 -3.39
CA PRO A 127 -7.88 16.56 -4.44
C PRO A 127 -6.57 16.43 -5.24
N ASN A 128 -5.79 17.52 -5.35
CA ASN A 128 -4.51 17.54 -6.06
C ASN A 128 -3.31 17.26 -5.15
N CYS A 129 -3.47 17.13 -3.82
CA CYS A 129 -2.36 16.94 -2.88
C CYS A 129 -1.50 15.73 -3.24
N TRP A 130 -2.14 14.61 -3.63
CA TRP A 130 -1.44 13.40 -4.03
C TRP A 130 -0.54 13.57 -5.26
N SER A 131 -0.81 14.55 -6.13
CA SER A 131 0.03 14.82 -7.30
C SER A 131 1.41 15.39 -6.95
N TYR A 132 1.61 15.86 -5.71
CA TYR A 132 2.90 16.34 -5.22
C TYR A 132 3.75 15.23 -4.58
N ILE A 133 3.21 14.02 -4.47
CA ILE A 133 3.84 12.89 -3.78
C ILE A 133 4.69 12.07 -4.75
N ASP A 134 5.93 11.81 -4.35
CA ASP A 134 6.79 10.80 -4.95
C ASP A 134 6.56 9.46 -4.25
N THR A 135 5.97 8.49 -4.96
CA THR A 135 5.59 7.21 -4.38
C THR A 135 6.79 6.31 -3.99
N PRO A 136 7.94 6.31 -4.71
CA PRO A 136 9.16 5.67 -4.22
C PRO A 136 9.60 6.22 -2.86
N SER A 137 9.70 7.54 -2.70
CA SER A 137 10.14 8.18 -1.45
C SER A 137 9.13 7.95 -0.31
N THR A 138 7.83 7.96 -0.62
CA THR A 138 6.77 7.57 0.32
C THR A 138 6.95 6.14 0.81
N THR A 139 7.24 5.21 -0.11
CA THR A 139 7.48 3.80 0.22
C THR A 139 8.73 3.65 1.09
N GLN A 140 9.80 4.39 0.79
CA GLN A 140 11.02 4.41 1.60
C GLN A 140 10.72 4.93 3.02
N GLY A 141 9.98 6.03 3.16
CA GLY A 141 9.61 6.59 4.47
C GLY A 141 8.78 5.61 5.32
N ILE A 142 7.82 4.91 4.70
CA ILE A 142 7.05 3.84 5.37
C ILE A 142 7.98 2.71 5.83
N TYR A 143 8.86 2.24 4.95
CA TYR A 143 9.74 1.11 5.26
C TYR A 143 10.73 1.43 6.38
N ASP A 144 11.38 2.61 6.32
CA ASP A 144 12.31 3.06 7.34
C ASP A 144 11.61 3.28 8.69
N ALA A 145 10.41 3.88 8.71
CA ALA A 145 9.63 4.06 9.93
C ALA A 145 9.34 2.72 10.62
N MET A 146 8.95 1.69 9.85
CA MET A 146 8.68 0.36 10.38
C MET A 146 9.95 -0.31 10.91
N LEU A 147 11.08 -0.18 10.22
CA LEU A 147 12.39 -0.67 10.69
C LEU A 147 12.82 0.03 11.98
N ASP A 148 12.62 1.34 12.08
CA ASP A 148 12.98 2.13 13.24
C ASP A 148 12.07 1.83 14.44
N LEU A 149 10.76 1.65 14.22
CA LEU A 149 9.81 1.18 15.23
C LEU A 149 10.26 -0.17 15.79
N GLN A 150 10.57 -1.14 14.92
CA GLN A 150 11.01 -2.47 15.33
C GLN A 150 12.32 -2.44 16.13
N LYS A 151 13.24 -1.51 15.81
CA LYS A 151 14.52 -1.38 16.50
C LYS A 151 14.48 -0.47 17.74
N GLY A 152 13.34 0.15 18.04
CA GLY A 152 13.24 1.18 19.07
C GLY A 152 14.12 2.41 18.77
N LYS A 153 14.28 2.76 17.49
CA LYS A 153 15.15 3.84 16.99
C LYS A 153 14.38 4.91 16.20
N VAL A 154 13.09 5.06 16.51
CA VAL A 154 12.24 6.10 15.93
C VAL A 154 12.90 7.47 16.07
N ARG A 155 12.92 8.23 14.98
CA ARG A 155 13.45 9.60 14.97
C ARG A 155 12.69 10.48 15.98
N SER A 156 13.37 11.50 16.47
CA SER A 156 12.79 12.49 17.39
C SER A 156 11.58 13.18 16.76
N GLU A 157 10.59 13.55 17.58
CA GLU A 157 9.49 14.45 17.18
C GLU A 157 9.98 15.85 16.77
N HIS A 158 11.24 16.18 17.08
CA HIS A 158 11.91 17.41 16.67
C HIS A 158 13.01 17.17 15.62
N ASP A 159 12.98 16.05 14.91
CA ASP A 159 13.87 15.83 13.76
C ASP A 159 13.59 16.88 12.68
N GLU A 160 14.58 17.73 12.40
CA GLU A 160 14.44 18.87 11.49
C GLU A 160 14.14 18.42 10.05
N TYR A 161 14.74 17.31 9.60
CA TYR A 161 14.52 16.79 8.25
C TYR A 161 13.07 16.33 8.08
N ILE A 162 12.54 15.66 9.09
CA ILE A 162 11.15 15.20 9.10
C ILE A 162 10.19 16.39 9.18
N ALA A 163 10.38 17.30 10.15
CA ALA A 163 9.49 18.45 10.35
C ALA A 163 9.42 19.34 9.10
N GLN A 164 10.56 19.67 8.50
CA GLN A 164 10.61 20.51 7.29
C GLN A 164 9.90 19.87 6.09
N GLY A 165 10.08 18.56 5.89
CA GLY A 165 9.45 17.83 4.80
C GLY A 165 7.93 17.81 4.93
N SER A 166 7.42 17.50 6.12
CA SER A 166 5.98 17.47 6.39
C SER A 166 5.34 18.86 6.29
N GLU A 167 6.01 19.90 6.80
CA GLU A 167 5.55 21.28 6.63
C GLU A 167 5.51 21.71 5.16
N GLN A 168 6.51 21.34 4.36
CA GLN A 168 6.55 21.67 2.94
C GLN A 168 5.37 21.05 2.20
N LEU A 169 5.05 19.78 2.47
CA LEU A 169 3.90 19.14 1.85
C LEU A 169 2.58 19.76 2.32
N LEU A 170 2.44 20.06 3.61
CA LEU A 170 1.25 20.70 4.15
C LEU A 170 0.96 22.05 3.48
N LYS A 171 1.99 22.87 3.27
CA LYS A 171 1.87 24.15 2.54
C LYS A 171 1.40 23.94 1.10
N LEU A 172 1.97 22.96 0.39
CA LEU A 172 1.55 22.62 -0.98
C LEU A 172 0.09 22.15 -1.04
N CYS A 173 -0.33 21.31 -0.10
CA CYS A 173 -1.66 20.73 -0.11
C CYS A 173 -2.74 21.71 0.36
N THR A 174 -2.43 22.61 1.30
CA THR A 174 -3.42 23.56 1.85
C THR A 174 -3.39 24.94 1.19
N GLY A 175 -2.35 25.23 0.38
CA GLY A 175 -2.19 26.52 -0.30
C GLY A 175 -1.95 27.69 0.67
N LYS A 176 -1.49 27.41 1.89
CA LYS A 176 -1.18 28.37 2.95
C LYS A 176 0.29 28.39 3.27
#